data_AF-A0A9E1N2A4-F1
#
_entry.id   AF-A0A9E1N2A4-F1
#
_cell.length_a   1.000
_cell.length_b   1.000
_cell.length_c   1.000
_cell.angle_alpha   90.00
_cell.angle_beta   90.00
_cell.angle_gamma   90.00
#
_symmetry.space_group_name_H-M   'P 1'
#
loop_
_entity.id
_entity.type
_entity.pdbx_description
1 polymer ?
#
loop_
_entity_poly.entity_id
_entity_poly.type
_entity_poly.pdbx_seq_one_letter_code
_entity_poly.pdbx_strand_id
1 'polypeptide(L)'
;ACRNDNRLLKTLLLAALVPKARPFDGLSVKRLVHLNHGAVKAPMESMAVNLAATKLRELARDVHAIRIDDDADPTVHISLQSIDLRPILERANDQDSRPRRRFILRNLLWEQLGLSIQDNVVAHVVEYRCTKRAGRIRFGNVRTLSIDELRCPDSVEWQVVIDYPFDEAGYTPYDDERQLDKIRQQLGNLPTSTMVWLPTFFTKHVEDDLGDLARLDHILDKHNLRGFLSHVPPDEHQRARIDLESLRDRKRYEVLEALKKAYGLARPQPDDSHIDVNRAVQQHVQSLDDRIDARPPRAATMTEGLADLAYQLLEGRYPRHPCFRAKPTPTRLNRIREFLERLFEEKSGMVHASKQELDDLQRIADPLKLCRIIDQQVERLDNVYTDIESEREKKGVDDP
;
A
#
# COMPACT_ATOMS: atom_id res chain seq x y z
N ALA A 1 5.61 26.16 -30.10
CA ALA A 1 4.93 25.80 -28.84
C ALA A 1 4.77 27.03 -27.92
N CYS A 2 5.88 27.62 -27.45
CA CYS A 2 5.91 28.69 -26.43
C CYS A 2 4.94 29.89 -26.59
N ARG A 3 4.65 30.36 -27.83
CA ARG A 3 3.74 31.51 -28.05
C ARG A 3 2.28 31.24 -27.67
N ASN A 4 1.82 30.00 -27.83
CA ASN A 4 0.43 29.65 -27.59
C ASN A 4 0.20 29.29 -26.11
N ASP A 5 1.18 28.66 -25.47
CA ASP A 5 1.16 28.37 -24.03
C ASP A 5 1.15 29.69 -23.21
N ASN A 6 1.89 30.70 -23.70
CA ASN A 6 1.85 32.06 -23.14
C ASN A 6 0.47 32.72 -23.20
N ARG A 7 -0.43 32.32 -24.10
CA ARG A 7 -1.79 32.91 -24.17
C ARG A 7 -2.68 32.41 -23.04
N LEU A 8 -2.67 31.09 -22.79
CA LEU A 8 -3.39 30.49 -21.67
C LEU A 8 -2.94 31.09 -20.34
N LEU A 9 -1.63 31.18 -20.12
CA LEU A 9 -1.03 31.82 -18.95
C LEU A 9 -1.43 33.29 -18.81
N LYS A 10 -1.42 34.07 -19.90
CA LYS A 10 -1.87 35.48 -19.86
C LYS A 10 -3.33 35.61 -19.46
N THR A 11 -4.21 34.74 -19.94
CA THR A 11 -5.62 34.75 -19.52
C THR A 11 -5.78 34.36 -18.06
N LEU A 12 -4.98 33.41 -17.56
CA LEU A 12 -4.96 33.09 -16.13
C LEU A 12 -4.48 34.29 -15.30
N LEU A 13 -3.40 34.97 -15.71
CA LEU A 13 -2.93 36.18 -15.04
C LEU A 13 -3.98 37.29 -15.05
N LEU A 14 -4.69 37.48 -16.16
CA LEU A 14 -5.81 38.43 -16.25
C LEU A 14 -6.97 38.04 -15.32
N ALA A 15 -7.29 36.75 -15.22
CA ALA A 15 -8.30 36.23 -14.31
C ALA A 15 -7.95 36.53 -12.86
N ALA A 16 -6.67 36.42 -12.49
CA ALA A 16 -6.21 36.73 -11.15
C ALA A 16 -6.11 38.23 -10.86
N LEU A 17 -5.86 39.07 -11.87
CA LEU A 17 -5.87 40.53 -11.73
C LEU A 17 -7.29 41.09 -11.59
N VAL A 18 -8.29 40.44 -12.20
CA VAL A 18 -9.69 40.90 -12.22
C VAL A 18 -10.65 39.78 -11.81
N PRO A 19 -10.57 39.27 -10.57
CA PRO A 19 -11.28 38.06 -10.15
C PRO A 19 -12.82 38.21 -10.12
N LYS A 20 -13.33 39.45 -10.08
CA LYS A 20 -14.77 39.74 -10.08
C LYS A 20 -15.38 39.87 -11.47
N ALA A 21 -14.59 39.73 -12.54
CA ALA A 21 -15.12 39.80 -13.89
C ALA A 21 -15.84 38.49 -14.25
N ARG A 22 -17.09 38.61 -14.73
CA ARG A 22 -17.94 37.47 -15.13
C ARG A 22 -17.26 36.42 -16.03
N PRO A 23 -16.35 36.76 -16.96
CA PRO A 23 -15.67 35.76 -17.78
C PRO A 23 -14.69 34.86 -17.01
N PHE A 24 -14.23 35.29 -15.83
CA PHE A 24 -13.18 34.64 -15.04
C PHE A 24 -13.69 34.00 -13.74
N ASP A 25 -14.97 34.18 -13.42
CA ASP A 25 -15.60 33.52 -12.29
C ASP A 25 -15.71 32.00 -12.54
N GLY A 26 -15.21 31.19 -11.60
CA GLY A 26 -15.13 29.74 -11.73
C GLY A 26 -14.45 29.27 -13.03
N LEU A 27 -13.24 29.76 -13.30
CA LEU A 27 -12.56 29.54 -14.58
C LEU A 27 -12.12 28.08 -14.79
N SER A 28 -12.93 27.29 -15.50
CA SER A 28 -12.59 25.92 -15.90
C SER A 28 -11.62 25.86 -17.08
N VAL A 29 -10.94 24.73 -17.29
CA VAL A 29 -10.06 24.53 -18.45
C VAL A 29 -10.83 24.68 -19.76
N LYS A 30 -12.04 24.14 -19.87
CA LYS A 30 -12.88 24.32 -21.05
C LYS A 30 -13.16 25.80 -21.33
N ARG A 31 -13.53 26.56 -20.30
CA ARG A 31 -13.78 28.01 -20.42
C ARG A 31 -12.50 28.76 -20.78
N LEU A 32 -11.36 28.39 -20.21
CA LEU A 32 -10.05 28.96 -20.53
C LEU A 32 -9.66 28.72 -22.00
N VAL A 33 -9.91 27.52 -22.54
CA VAL A 33 -9.70 27.19 -23.95
C VAL A 33 -10.63 28.01 -24.86
N HIS A 34 -11.90 28.19 -24.49
CA HIS A 34 -12.84 29.02 -25.25
C HIS A 34 -12.42 30.50 -25.28
N LEU A 35 -11.98 31.06 -24.15
CA LEU A 35 -11.46 32.43 -24.08
C LEU A 35 -10.16 32.61 -24.88
N ASN A 36 -9.45 31.52 -25.14
CA ASN A 36 -8.22 31.46 -25.92
C ASN A 36 -8.42 30.70 -27.24
N HIS A 37 -9.57 30.85 -27.88
CA HIS A 37 -9.87 30.14 -29.12
C HIS A 37 -8.74 30.26 -30.16
N GLY A 38 -8.28 29.12 -30.67
CA GLY A 38 -7.15 29.03 -31.60
C GLY A 38 -5.74 29.09 -30.98
N ALA A 39 -5.61 29.22 -29.65
CA ALA A 39 -4.33 29.06 -28.97
C ALA A 39 -3.91 27.58 -28.90
N VAL A 40 -4.83 26.68 -28.56
CA VAL A 40 -4.57 25.23 -28.60
C VAL A 40 -5.05 24.70 -29.95
N LYS A 41 -4.11 24.29 -30.81
CA LYS A 41 -4.45 23.68 -32.10
C LYS A 41 -4.78 22.20 -31.86
N ALA A 42 -6.06 21.85 -31.97
CA ALA A 42 -6.51 20.46 -31.97
C ALA A 42 -7.66 20.27 -32.97
N PRO A 43 -7.81 19.08 -33.57
CA PRO A 43 -8.87 18.79 -34.54
C PRO A 43 -10.27 18.72 -33.92
N MET A 44 -10.38 18.53 -32.60
CA MET A 44 -11.64 18.51 -31.85
C MET A 44 -11.52 19.33 -30.58
N GLU A 45 -12.62 19.96 -30.14
CA GLU A 45 -12.66 20.77 -28.91
C GLU A 45 -12.30 19.96 -27.66
N SER A 46 -12.80 18.73 -27.53
CA SER A 46 -12.48 17.83 -26.41
C SER A 46 -10.98 17.55 -26.31
N MET A 47 -10.31 17.39 -27.45
CA MET A 47 -8.86 17.17 -27.50
C MET A 47 -8.08 18.44 -27.12
N ALA A 48 -8.59 19.63 -27.47
CA ALA A 48 -8.00 20.90 -27.04
C ALA A 48 -8.08 21.09 -25.52
N VAL A 49 -9.22 20.74 -24.91
CA VAL A 49 -9.42 20.81 -23.46
C VAL A 49 -8.48 19.86 -22.73
N ASN A 50 -8.38 18.60 -23.15
CA ASN A 50 -7.47 17.63 -22.54
C ASN A 50 -6.00 18.06 -22.66
N LEU A 51 -5.58 18.53 -23.84
CA LEU A 51 -4.22 19.00 -24.06
C LEU A 51 -3.89 20.24 -23.20
N ALA A 52 -4.85 21.16 -23.04
CA ALA A 52 -4.69 22.31 -22.17
C ALA A 52 -4.58 21.89 -20.69
N ALA A 53 -5.40 20.94 -20.24
CA ALA A 53 -5.36 20.42 -18.88
C ALA A 53 -4.00 19.77 -18.57
N THR A 54 -3.49 18.91 -19.46
CA THR A 54 -2.16 18.27 -19.28
C THR A 54 -1.06 19.32 -19.16
N LYS A 55 -1.01 20.31 -20.07
CA LYS A 55 -0.01 21.38 -20.03
C LYS A 55 -0.09 22.23 -18.77
N LEU A 56 -1.28 22.52 -18.30
CA LEU A 56 -1.47 23.30 -17.08
C LEU A 56 -1.04 22.49 -15.85
N ARG A 57 -1.29 21.17 -15.81
CA ARG A 57 -0.77 20.29 -14.75
C ARG A 57 0.75 20.22 -14.75
N GLU A 58 1.37 20.11 -15.92
CA GLU A 58 2.84 20.21 -16.06
C GLU A 58 3.36 21.53 -15.51
N LEU A 59 2.77 22.66 -15.91
CA LEU A 59 3.14 23.99 -15.39
C LEU A 59 2.91 24.15 -13.88
N ALA A 60 1.84 23.56 -13.34
CA ALA A 60 1.53 23.61 -11.91
C ALA A 60 2.51 22.78 -11.07
N ARG A 61 3.22 21.81 -11.67
CA ARG A 61 4.32 21.11 -10.99
C ARG A 61 5.47 22.06 -10.70
N ASP A 62 5.79 22.93 -11.67
CA ASP A 62 6.92 23.87 -11.62
C ASP A 62 6.56 25.22 -10.96
N VAL A 63 5.34 25.70 -11.15
CA VAL A 63 4.88 27.02 -10.70
C VAL A 63 3.82 26.87 -9.62
N HIS A 64 4.23 27.03 -8.36
CA HIS A 64 3.38 26.88 -7.16
C HIS A 64 2.20 27.86 -7.10
N ALA A 65 2.24 28.96 -7.87
CA ALA A 65 1.15 29.90 -7.97
C ALA A 65 -0.08 29.31 -8.67
N ILE A 66 0.06 28.26 -9.48
CA ILE A 66 -1.01 27.67 -10.28
C ILE A 66 -1.63 26.50 -9.52
N ARG A 67 -2.95 26.51 -9.35
CA ARG A 67 -3.74 25.43 -8.75
C ARG A 67 -4.77 24.92 -9.76
N ILE A 68 -4.91 23.60 -9.84
CA ILE A 68 -5.80 22.91 -10.77
C ILE A 68 -6.48 21.78 -10.00
N ASP A 69 -7.79 21.68 -10.15
CA ASP A 69 -8.59 20.61 -9.53
C ASP A 69 -8.53 19.31 -10.35
N ASP A 70 -9.04 18.20 -9.81
CA ASP A 70 -9.01 16.88 -10.45
C ASP A 70 -10.34 16.47 -11.13
N ASP A 71 -11.26 17.42 -11.29
CA ASP A 71 -12.55 17.20 -11.95
C ASP A 71 -12.42 16.96 -13.46
N ALA A 72 -13.49 16.41 -14.07
CA ALA A 72 -13.55 16.15 -15.52
C ALA A 72 -13.40 17.43 -16.38
N ASP A 73 -13.83 18.59 -15.86
CA ASP A 73 -13.49 19.91 -16.39
C ASP A 73 -12.90 20.74 -15.24
N PRO A 74 -11.58 20.69 -15.01
CA PRO A 74 -11.01 21.18 -13.77
C PRO A 74 -10.96 22.70 -13.73
N THR A 75 -11.17 23.27 -12.55
CA THR A 75 -11.01 24.71 -12.33
C THR A 75 -9.52 25.06 -12.23
N VAL A 76 -9.13 26.19 -12.79
CA VAL A 76 -7.74 26.66 -12.80
C VAL A 76 -7.65 28.05 -12.19
N HIS A 77 -6.76 28.19 -11.22
CA HIS A 77 -6.53 29.43 -10.50
C HIS A 77 -5.03 29.74 -10.46
N ILE A 78 -4.68 31.04 -10.57
CA ILE A 78 -3.31 31.51 -10.35
C ILE A 78 -3.28 32.56 -9.24
N SER A 79 -2.42 32.36 -8.25
CA SER A 79 -2.21 33.28 -7.13
C SER A 79 -1.07 34.24 -7.45
N LEU A 80 -1.39 35.50 -7.79
CA LEU A 80 -0.39 36.52 -8.15
C LEU A 80 0.50 36.98 -7.00
N GLN A 81 0.15 36.62 -5.76
CA GLN A 81 0.88 36.97 -4.55
C GLN A 81 1.44 35.71 -3.89
N SER A 82 2.08 34.85 -4.68
CA SER A 82 2.69 33.63 -4.18
C SER A 82 4.07 33.94 -3.63
N ILE A 83 4.32 33.60 -2.37
CA ILE A 83 5.62 33.79 -1.73
C ILE A 83 6.58 32.78 -2.34
N ASP A 84 7.78 33.22 -2.74
CA ASP A 84 8.82 32.29 -3.19
C ASP A 84 9.23 31.42 -2.00
N LEU A 85 8.87 30.14 -2.04
CA LEU A 85 9.13 29.19 -0.96
C LEU A 85 10.57 28.68 -0.97
N ARG A 86 11.31 28.86 -2.06
CA ARG A 86 12.67 28.29 -2.22
C ARG A 86 13.63 28.77 -1.13
N PRO A 87 13.71 30.07 -0.80
CA PRO A 87 14.58 30.53 0.29
C PRO A 87 14.22 29.93 1.66
N ILE A 88 12.93 29.63 1.88
CA ILE A 88 12.46 28.99 3.12
C ILE A 88 12.91 27.53 3.16
N LEU A 89 12.74 26.80 2.04
CA LEU A 89 13.16 25.39 1.91
C LEU A 89 14.68 25.22 1.98
N GLU A 90 15.44 26.11 1.35
CA GLU A 90 16.91 26.08 1.33
C GLU A 90 17.51 26.19 2.74
N ARG A 91 16.87 26.95 3.64
CA ARG A 91 17.28 27.04 5.05
C ARG A 91 17.08 25.75 5.83
N ALA A 92 16.31 24.81 5.30
CA ALA A 92 16.07 23.50 5.90
C ALA A 92 16.78 22.35 5.15
N ASN A 93 17.73 22.65 4.24
CA ASN A 93 18.46 21.63 3.47
C ASN A 93 19.07 20.54 4.36
N ASP A 94 19.57 20.91 5.52
CA ASP A 94 20.21 20.03 6.51
C ASP A 94 19.26 18.94 7.04
N GLN A 95 17.95 19.14 6.89
CA GLN A 95 16.90 18.20 7.31
C GLN A 95 16.68 17.09 6.29
N ASP A 96 17.11 17.30 5.04
CA ASP A 96 17.08 16.28 4.01
C ASP A 96 18.26 15.31 4.21
N SER A 97 18.00 14.21 4.90
CA SER A 97 18.97 13.15 5.13
C SER A 97 18.35 11.78 4.86
N ARG A 98 19.18 10.80 4.48
CA ARG A 98 18.72 9.42 4.23
C ARG A 98 17.97 8.81 5.42
N PRO A 99 18.43 8.92 6.69
CA PRO A 99 17.66 8.46 7.84
C PRO A 99 16.29 9.14 7.94
N ARG A 100 16.20 10.44 7.66
CA ARG A 100 14.94 11.19 7.70
C ARG A 100 13.99 10.78 6.57
N ARG A 101 14.49 10.62 5.35
CA ARG A 101 13.73 10.08 4.20
C ARG A 101 13.14 8.71 4.51
N ARG A 102 13.95 7.79 5.08
CA ARG A 102 13.48 6.46 5.51
C ARG A 102 12.41 6.53 6.59
N PHE A 103 12.58 7.41 7.58
CA PHE A 103 11.59 7.63 8.63
C PHE A 103 10.25 8.09 8.05
N ILE A 104 10.25 9.06 7.14
CA ILE A 104 9.04 9.60 6.50
C ILE A 104 8.38 8.51 5.65
N LEU A 105 9.16 7.82 4.82
CA LEU A 105 8.65 6.74 3.98
C LEU A 105 7.99 5.64 4.81
N ARG A 106 8.63 5.22 5.91
CA ARG A 106 8.08 4.23 6.83
C ARG A 106 6.74 4.68 7.41
N ASN A 107 6.63 5.95 7.82
CA ASN A 107 5.38 6.48 8.34
C ASN A 107 4.28 6.53 7.27
N LEU A 108 4.63 6.90 6.04
CA LEU A 108 3.70 6.84 4.90
C LEU A 108 3.24 5.41 4.64
N LEU A 109 4.15 4.43 4.68
CA LEU A 109 3.83 3.02 4.51
C LEU A 109 2.93 2.48 5.61
N TRP A 110 3.22 2.80 6.88
CA TRP A 110 2.36 2.44 8.01
C TRP A 110 0.97 3.02 7.88
N GLU A 111 0.83 4.27 7.45
CA GLU A 111 -0.48 4.85 7.18
C GLU A 111 -1.21 4.11 6.04
N GLN A 112 -0.53 3.81 4.93
CA GLN A 112 -1.10 3.07 3.82
C GLN A 112 -1.49 1.62 4.18
N LEU A 113 -0.87 1.06 5.22
CA LEU A 113 -1.16 -0.26 5.77
C LEU A 113 -2.19 -0.24 6.91
N GLY A 114 -2.66 0.95 7.32
CA GLY A 114 -3.58 1.10 8.45
C GLY A 114 -2.96 0.81 9.82
N LEU A 115 -1.66 1.03 9.96
CA LEU A 115 -0.87 0.75 11.16
C LEU A 115 -0.50 2.05 11.89
N SER A 116 -0.60 2.04 13.22
CA SER A 116 -0.37 3.21 14.07
C SER A 116 1.00 3.22 14.78
N ILE A 117 1.74 2.11 14.73
CA ILE A 117 2.99 1.92 15.47
C ILE A 117 4.18 2.33 14.59
N GLN A 118 5.06 3.20 15.09
CA GLN A 118 6.23 3.73 14.37
C GLN A 118 7.53 2.98 14.67
N ASP A 119 7.45 1.69 14.99
CA ASP A 119 8.62 0.82 15.10
C ASP A 119 8.95 0.19 13.75
N ASN A 120 10.18 -0.32 13.63
CA ASN A 120 10.59 -1.09 12.45
C ASN A 120 9.95 -2.49 12.44
N VAL A 121 9.45 -2.96 13.57
CA VAL A 121 8.77 -4.26 13.68
C VAL A 121 7.45 -4.04 14.38
N VAL A 122 6.36 -4.44 13.74
CA VAL A 122 5.00 -4.23 14.22
C VAL A 122 4.29 -5.58 14.28
N ALA A 123 3.73 -5.92 15.44
CA ALA A 123 2.86 -7.09 15.56
C ALA A 123 1.58 -6.88 14.76
N HIS A 124 1.14 -7.91 14.05
CA HIS A 124 -0.05 -7.82 13.21
C HIS A 124 -0.84 -9.11 13.26
N VAL A 125 -2.18 -9.01 13.16
CA VAL A 125 -3.07 -10.16 13.21
C VAL A 125 -3.94 -10.13 11.97
N VAL A 126 -3.90 -11.20 11.18
CA VAL A 126 -4.78 -11.40 10.03
C VAL A 126 -5.86 -12.42 10.36
N GLU A 127 -6.99 -12.33 9.68
CA GLU A 127 -7.99 -13.39 9.68
C GLU A 127 -7.72 -14.35 8.51
N TYR A 128 -7.52 -15.62 8.83
CA TYR A 128 -7.31 -16.70 7.87
C TYR A 128 -8.30 -17.82 8.13
N ARG A 129 -9.18 -18.09 7.15
CA ARG A 129 -10.23 -19.12 7.24
C ARG A 129 -11.04 -19.01 8.56
N CYS A 130 -11.50 -17.78 8.87
CA CYS A 130 -12.21 -17.40 10.10
C CYS A 130 -11.45 -17.63 11.43
N THR A 131 -10.13 -17.80 11.39
CA THR A 131 -9.25 -17.88 12.56
C THR A 131 -8.28 -16.70 12.57
N LYS A 132 -7.94 -16.19 13.77
CA LYS A 132 -6.96 -15.10 13.89
C LYS A 132 -5.55 -15.68 13.95
N ARG A 133 -4.64 -15.20 13.10
CA ARG A 133 -3.25 -15.66 13.03
C ARG A 133 -2.30 -14.51 13.32
N ALA A 134 -1.49 -14.68 14.35
CA ALA A 134 -0.54 -13.67 14.78
C ALA A 134 0.73 -13.74 13.94
N GLY A 135 1.19 -12.58 13.49
CA GLY A 135 2.40 -12.39 12.72
C GLY A 135 3.09 -11.08 13.06
N ARG A 136 4.07 -10.72 12.23
CA ARG A 136 4.73 -9.42 12.33
C ARG A 136 5.08 -8.87 10.96
N ILE A 137 5.17 -7.55 10.90
CA ILE A 137 5.63 -6.82 9.73
C ILE A 137 6.93 -6.15 10.11
N ARG A 138 7.95 -6.29 9.27
CA ARG A 138 9.26 -5.67 9.45
C ARG A 138 9.52 -4.70 8.31
N PHE A 139 9.87 -3.46 8.64
CA PHE A 139 10.40 -2.49 7.70
C PHE A 139 11.93 -2.46 7.80
N GLY A 140 12.64 -2.65 6.68
CA GLY A 140 14.11 -2.65 6.68
C GLY A 140 14.72 -2.94 5.32
N ASN A 141 15.98 -2.54 5.14
CA ASN A 141 16.74 -2.74 3.91
C ASN A 141 17.21 -4.19 3.80
N VAL A 142 16.68 -4.92 2.83
CA VAL A 142 16.90 -6.36 2.67
C VAL A 142 18.37 -6.66 2.48
N ARG A 143 19.10 -5.90 1.65
CA ARG A 143 20.56 -6.02 1.48
C ARG A 143 21.33 -5.99 2.81
N THR A 144 20.86 -5.27 3.82
CA THR A 144 21.55 -5.15 5.13
C THR A 144 21.02 -6.07 6.22
N LEU A 145 19.86 -6.70 6.03
CA LEU A 145 19.26 -7.56 7.05
C LEU A 145 20.03 -8.87 7.19
N SER A 146 20.18 -9.30 8.45
CA SER A 146 20.74 -10.60 8.79
C SER A 146 19.73 -11.74 8.58
N ILE A 147 20.23 -12.98 8.55
CA ILE A 147 19.39 -14.18 8.48
C ILE A 147 18.38 -14.26 9.63
N ASP A 148 18.78 -13.88 10.84
CA ASP A 148 17.90 -13.90 12.03
C ASP A 148 16.77 -12.86 11.95
N GLU A 149 17.01 -11.74 11.28
CA GLU A 149 15.99 -10.71 11.07
C GLU A 149 15.01 -11.08 9.97
N LEU A 150 15.49 -11.76 8.93
CA LEU A 150 14.70 -12.26 7.82
C LEU A 150 13.96 -13.55 8.16
N ARG A 151 14.40 -14.31 9.16
CA ARG A 151 13.67 -15.48 9.65
C ARG A 151 12.41 -15.08 10.41
N CYS A 152 11.32 -15.81 10.17
CA CYS A 152 10.14 -15.73 11.02
C CYS A 152 10.50 -16.25 12.42
N PRO A 153 10.26 -15.48 13.50
CA PRO A 153 10.58 -15.92 14.84
C PRO A 153 9.56 -16.96 15.31
N ASP A 154 9.94 -17.83 16.23
CA ASP A 154 9.07 -18.90 16.73
C ASP A 154 7.86 -18.38 17.53
N SER A 155 7.87 -17.11 17.94
CA SER A 155 6.79 -16.47 18.67
C SER A 155 5.59 -16.04 17.82
N VAL A 156 5.73 -16.06 16.48
CA VAL A 156 4.66 -15.71 15.55
C VAL A 156 4.63 -16.67 14.37
N GLU A 157 3.53 -16.68 13.62
CA GLU A 157 3.32 -17.70 12.59
C GLU A 157 3.80 -17.28 11.21
N TRP A 158 3.87 -15.98 10.96
CA TRP A 158 4.25 -15.41 9.68
C TRP A 158 4.94 -14.07 9.85
N GLN A 159 5.81 -13.74 8.89
CA GLN A 159 6.48 -12.46 8.78
C GLN A 159 6.36 -11.90 7.37
N VAL A 160 6.06 -10.61 7.25
CA VAL A 160 6.27 -9.87 5.99
C VAL A 160 7.36 -8.83 6.21
N VAL A 161 8.40 -8.87 5.39
CA VAL A 161 9.47 -7.86 5.37
C VAL A 161 9.23 -6.92 4.20
N ILE A 162 9.19 -5.62 4.47
CA ILE A 162 8.93 -4.56 3.50
C ILE A 162 10.21 -3.73 3.37
N ASP A 163 10.77 -3.68 2.16
CA ASP A 163 11.94 -2.86 1.85
C ASP A 163 11.55 -1.41 1.50
N TYR A 164 12.43 -0.61 0.92
CA TYR A 164 12.14 0.76 0.47
C TYR A 164 12.78 1.08 -0.90
N PRO A 165 12.13 1.94 -1.71
CA PRO A 165 12.43 2.14 -3.14
C PRO A 165 13.63 3.06 -3.41
N PHE A 166 14.64 3.09 -2.54
CA PHE A 166 15.88 3.84 -2.75
C PHE A 166 16.99 3.30 -1.87
N ASP A 167 18.26 3.48 -2.23
CA ASP A 167 19.40 3.05 -1.39
C ASP A 167 20.62 3.97 -1.60
N GLU A 168 21.75 3.64 -0.98
CA GLU A 168 23.02 4.32 -1.20
C GLU A 168 23.47 4.23 -2.67
N ALA A 169 24.25 5.22 -3.10
CA ALA A 169 24.76 5.26 -4.46
C ALA A 169 25.55 3.98 -4.78
N GLY A 170 25.21 3.35 -5.90
CA GLY A 170 25.81 2.10 -6.36
C GLY A 170 25.02 0.84 -6.02
N TYR A 171 24.03 0.91 -5.11
CA TYR A 171 23.14 -0.21 -4.83
C TYR A 171 21.85 -0.14 -5.66
N THR A 172 21.36 -1.32 -6.00
CA THR A 172 20.22 -1.54 -6.88
C THR A 172 19.32 -2.62 -6.29
N PRO A 173 18.06 -2.75 -6.76
CA PRO A 173 17.20 -3.84 -6.29
C PRO A 173 17.80 -5.24 -6.51
N TYR A 174 18.71 -5.37 -7.49
CA TYR A 174 19.44 -6.62 -7.74
C TYR A 174 20.35 -7.02 -6.57
N ASP A 175 20.85 -6.06 -5.78
CA ASP A 175 21.63 -6.35 -4.57
C ASP A 175 20.75 -6.96 -3.47
N ASP A 176 19.50 -6.51 -3.36
CA ASP A 176 18.51 -7.09 -2.45
C ASP A 176 18.15 -8.53 -2.87
N GLU A 177 17.88 -8.75 -4.17
CA GLU A 177 17.64 -10.09 -4.73
C GLU A 177 18.82 -11.04 -4.45
N ARG A 178 20.05 -10.58 -4.69
CA ARG A 178 21.27 -11.35 -4.37
C ARG A 178 21.40 -11.68 -2.88
N GLN A 179 20.99 -10.77 -2.00
CA GLN A 179 21.03 -11.01 -0.56
C GLN A 179 20.00 -12.08 -0.17
N LEU A 180 18.80 -12.06 -0.75
CA LEU A 180 17.80 -13.09 -0.52
C LEU A 180 18.27 -14.47 -1.01
N ASP A 181 18.92 -14.55 -2.17
CA ASP A 181 19.46 -15.81 -2.68
C ASP A 181 20.54 -16.39 -1.76
N LYS A 182 21.44 -15.54 -1.24
CA LYS A 182 22.43 -15.96 -0.23
C LYS A 182 21.76 -16.49 1.03
N ILE A 183 20.71 -15.82 1.49
CA ILE A 183 19.99 -16.22 2.71
C ILE A 183 19.23 -17.52 2.50
N ARG A 184 18.59 -17.74 1.35
CA ARG A 184 17.99 -19.04 0.99
C ARG A 184 19.03 -20.16 1.04
N GLN A 185 20.21 -19.94 0.45
CA GLN A 185 21.31 -20.92 0.49
C GLN A 185 21.78 -21.22 1.92
N GLN A 186 21.84 -20.20 2.79
CA GLN A 186 22.22 -20.35 4.20
C GLN A 186 21.14 -21.04 5.04
N LEU A 187 19.86 -20.75 4.80
CA LEU A 187 18.74 -21.42 5.45
C LEU A 187 18.64 -22.89 5.02
N GLY A 188 19.00 -23.21 3.78
CA GLY A 188 18.82 -24.54 3.22
C GLY A 188 17.36 -24.97 3.32
N ASN A 189 17.10 -26.09 3.98
CA ASN A 189 15.74 -26.62 4.17
C ASN A 189 15.06 -26.13 5.46
N LEU A 190 15.64 -25.17 6.18
CA LEU A 190 15.02 -24.64 7.42
C LEU A 190 13.74 -23.87 7.06
N PRO A 191 12.56 -24.34 7.51
CA PRO A 191 11.31 -23.70 7.14
C PRO A 191 11.18 -22.33 7.81
N THR A 192 10.92 -21.28 7.02
CA THR A 192 10.66 -19.93 7.53
C THR A 192 9.50 -19.28 6.81
N SER A 193 8.41 -18.98 7.52
CA SER A 193 7.23 -18.35 6.92
C SER A 193 7.44 -16.84 6.78
N THR A 194 8.34 -16.45 5.88
CA THR A 194 8.66 -15.05 5.58
C THR A 194 8.45 -14.74 4.10
N MET A 195 7.62 -13.74 3.84
CA MET A 195 7.54 -13.05 2.55
C MET A 195 8.34 -11.76 2.62
N VAL A 196 9.03 -11.44 1.53
CA VAL A 196 9.75 -10.19 1.33
C VAL A 196 9.06 -9.43 0.20
N TRP A 197 8.66 -8.20 0.47
CA TRP A 197 8.01 -7.29 -0.47
C TRP A 197 9.01 -6.23 -0.90
N LEU A 198 9.57 -6.43 -2.10
CA LEU A 198 10.59 -5.59 -2.71
C LEU A 198 9.94 -4.54 -3.61
N PRO A 199 10.29 -3.25 -3.45
CA PRO A 199 9.83 -2.21 -4.35
C PRO A 199 10.79 -1.99 -5.53
N THR A 200 10.23 -1.61 -6.67
CA THR A 200 10.99 -0.94 -7.73
C THR A 200 11.41 0.44 -7.24
N PHE A 201 12.62 0.88 -7.59
CA PHE A 201 13.13 2.14 -7.08
C PHE A 201 12.43 3.35 -7.70
N PHE A 202 12.39 4.43 -6.93
CA PHE A 202 11.88 5.71 -7.35
C PHE A 202 12.75 6.36 -8.43
N THR A 203 12.13 7.22 -9.24
CA THR A 203 12.90 8.18 -10.04
C THR A 203 13.55 9.23 -9.13
N LYS A 204 14.56 9.91 -9.67
CA LYS A 204 15.21 11.02 -8.98
C LYS A 204 14.22 12.11 -8.54
N HIS A 205 13.20 12.38 -9.36
CA HIS A 205 12.14 13.34 -9.03
C HIS A 205 11.39 12.96 -7.75
N VAL A 206 10.93 11.70 -7.62
CA VAL A 206 10.21 11.27 -6.42
C VAL A 206 11.14 11.19 -5.20
N GLU A 207 12.42 10.83 -5.41
CA GLU A 207 13.41 10.94 -4.34
C GLU A 207 13.59 12.38 -3.85
N ASP A 208 13.57 13.35 -4.76
CA ASP A 208 13.67 14.78 -4.43
C ASP A 208 12.38 15.28 -3.75
N ASP A 209 11.20 14.79 -4.15
CA ASP A 209 9.93 15.03 -3.44
C ASP A 209 9.96 14.51 -2.00
N LEU A 210 10.56 13.34 -1.77
CA LEU A 210 10.74 12.80 -0.42
C LEU A 210 11.72 13.64 0.41
N GLY A 211 12.75 14.19 -0.23
CA GLY A 211 13.65 15.18 0.39
C GLY A 211 12.92 16.48 0.75
N ASP A 212 12.08 17.00 -0.15
CA ASP A 212 11.19 18.13 0.10
C ASP A 212 10.26 17.88 1.30
N LEU A 213 9.66 16.70 1.40
CA LEU A 213 8.83 16.32 2.54
C LEU A 213 9.61 16.36 3.85
N ALA A 214 10.86 15.92 3.86
CA ALA A 214 11.71 16.01 5.05
C ALA A 214 11.90 17.45 5.53
N ARG A 215 12.14 18.36 4.59
CA ARG A 215 12.26 19.80 4.87
C ARG A 215 10.94 20.39 5.33
N LEU A 216 9.85 20.12 4.60
CA LEU A 216 8.52 20.66 4.86
C LEU A 216 7.97 20.21 6.21
N ASP A 217 8.08 18.93 6.56
CA ASP A 217 7.64 18.41 7.86
C ASP A 217 8.40 19.08 9.01
N HIS A 218 9.70 19.35 8.84
CA HIS A 218 10.48 20.03 9.84
C HIS A 218 10.10 21.52 9.96
N ILE A 219 9.91 22.21 8.84
CA ILE A 219 9.53 23.63 8.81
C ILE A 219 8.14 23.83 9.42
N LEU A 220 7.18 22.99 9.06
CA LEU A 220 5.78 23.10 9.48
C LEU A 220 5.52 22.59 10.90
N ASP A 221 6.53 22.03 11.57
CA ASP A 221 6.46 21.76 12.99
C ASP A 221 6.17 23.06 13.77
N LYS A 222 5.26 22.96 14.76
CA LYS A 222 4.77 24.12 15.53
C LYS A 222 5.89 24.92 16.19
N HIS A 223 7.00 24.26 16.54
CA HIS A 223 8.13 24.90 17.21
C HIS A 223 9.08 25.60 16.24
N ASN A 224 9.11 25.18 14.98
CA ASN A 224 10.12 25.62 14.01
C ASN A 224 9.62 26.72 13.08
N LEU A 225 8.34 26.71 12.71
CA LEU A 225 7.76 27.55 11.66
C LEU A 225 8.12 29.03 11.80
N ARG A 226 8.02 29.58 13.03
CA ARG A 226 8.30 30.99 13.29
C ARG A 226 9.77 31.37 12.98
N GLY A 227 10.71 30.47 13.24
CA GLY A 227 12.13 30.69 12.94
C GLY A 227 12.39 30.73 11.44
N PHE A 228 11.78 29.81 10.69
CA PHE A 228 11.89 29.77 9.24
C PHE A 228 11.22 30.97 8.55
N LEU A 229 10.11 31.48 9.08
CA LEU A 229 9.42 32.66 8.53
C LEU A 229 10.04 34.01 8.95
N SER A 230 11.14 34.02 9.70
CA SER A 230 11.79 35.26 10.20
C SER A 230 12.18 36.28 9.11
N HIS A 231 12.42 35.82 7.89
CA HIS A 231 12.82 36.64 6.73
C HIS A 231 11.66 36.99 5.82
N VAL A 232 10.47 36.45 6.09
CA VAL A 232 9.23 36.75 5.37
C VAL A 232 8.55 37.95 6.08
N PRO A 233 7.98 38.92 5.33
CA PRO A 233 7.21 40.01 5.93
C PRO A 233 6.09 39.49 6.85
N PRO A 234 5.86 40.07 8.05
CA PRO A 234 4.89 39.55 9.02
C PRO A 234 3.46 39.42 8.49
N ASP A 235 3.06 40.32 7.60
CA ASP A 235 1.76 40.31 6.90
C ASP A 235 1.61 39.15 5.90
N GLU A 236 2.72 38.57 5.46
CA GLU A 236 2.79 37.43 4.53
C GLU A 236 2.89 36.07 5.25
N HIS A 237 3.12 36.03 6.57
CA HIS A 237 3.37 34.79 7.33
C HIS A 237 2.24 33.77 7.22
N GLN A 238 0.99 34.22 7.33
CA GLN A 238 -0.17 33.32 7.23
C GLN A 238 -0.25 32.68 5.84
N ARG A 239 0.07 33.45 4.79
CA ARG A 239 0.06 32.95 3.42
C ARG A 239 1.22 31.98 3.18
N ALA A 240 2.42 32.29 3.65
CA ALA A 240 3.59 31.40 3.54
C ALA A 240 3.29 30.04 4.15
N ARG A 241 2.65 30.04 5.33
CA ARG A 241 2.21 28.81 5.99
C ARG A 241 1.26 27.99 5.11
N ILE A 242 0.21 28.62 4.57
CA ILE A 242 -0.78 27.94 3.71
C ILE A 242 -0.11 27.35 2.46
N ASP A 243 0.81 28.09 1.85
CA ASP A 243 1.53 27.64 0.65
C ASP A 243 2.50 26.49 0.96
N LEU A 244 3.19 26.52 2.11
CA LEU A 244 4.03 25.41 2.58
C LEU A 244 3.19 24.16 2.89
N GLU A 245 2.05 24.31 3.56
CA GLU A 245 1.12 23.20 3.85
C GLU A 245 0.59 22.58 2.54
N SER A 246 0.18 23.42 1.58
CA SER A 246 -0.28 22.97 0.27
C SER A 246 0.82 22.24 -0.52
N LEU A 247 2.05 22.75 -0.46
CA LEU A 247 3.21 22.10 -1.10
C LEU A 247 3.48 20.73 -0.47
N ARG A 248 3.48 20.62 0.86
CA ARG A 248 3.66 19.35 1.58
C ARG A 248 2.60 18.34 1.16
N ASP A 249 1.33 18.74 1.15
CA ASP A 249 0.22 17.83 0.87
C ASP A 249 0.29 17.30 -0.58
N ARG A 250 0.67 18.15 -1.54
CA ARG A 250 0.93 17.74 -2.94
C ARG A 250 2.11 16.76 -3.05
N LYS A 251 3.26 17.10 -2.47
CA LYS A 251 4.46 16.23 -2.49
C LYS A 251 4.18 14.88 -1.82
N ARG A 252 3.41 14.90 -0.74
CA ARG A 252 2.97 13.70 -0.03
C ARG A 252 2.10 12.82 -0.92
N TYR A 253 1.13 13.42 -1.62
CA TYR A 253 0.29 12.70 -2.57
C TYR A 253 1.12 12.03 -3.67
N GLU A 254 2.06 12.75 -4.28
CA GLU A 254 2.95 12.20 -5.32
C GLU A 254 3.77 11.00 -4.82
N VAL A 255 4.35 11.10 -3.62
CA VAL A 255 5.09 9.97 -3.02
C VAL A 255 4.17 8.78 -2.73
N LEU A 256 2.93 9.00 -2.28
CA LEU A 256 1.96 7.93 -2.05
C LEU A 256 1.55 7.20 -3.33
N GLU A 257 1.34 7.93 -4.43
CA GLU A 257 1.08 7.35 -5.74
C GLU A 257 2.29 6.56 -6.25
N ALA A 258 3.49 7.11 -6.07
CA ALA A 258 4.73 6.41 -6.39
C ALA A 258 4.89 5.11 -5.60
N LEU A 259 4.51 5.07 -4.32
CA LEU A 259 4.58 3.85 -3.50
C LEU A 259 3.71 2.73 -4.08
N LYS A 260 2.46 3.02 -4.45
CA LYS A 260 1.56 2.00 -5.03
C LYS A 260 2.17 1.35 -6.27
N LYS A 261 2.82 2.15 -7.12
CA LYS A 261 3.50 1.67 -8.32
C LYS A 261 4.78 0.91 -7.98
N ALA A 262 5.59 1.43 -7.07
CA ALA A 262 6.83 0.83 -6.63
C ALA A 262 6.62 -0.59 -6.06
N TYR A 263 5.52 -0.84 -5.36
CA TYR A 263 5.18 -2.16 -4.81
C TYR A 263 4.37 -3.07 -5.76
N GLY A 264 4.17 -2.66 -7.00
CA GLY A 264 3.47 -3.46 -8.01
C GLY A 264 1.95 -3.51 -7.86
N LEU A 265 1.34 -2.63 -7.04
CA LEU A 265 -0.12 -2.54 -6.87
C LEU A 265 -0.80 -1.75 -7.98
N ALA A 266 -0.07 -0.84 -8.62
CA ALA A 266 -0.52 -0.08 -9.77
C ALA A 266 0.43 -0.30 -10.94
N ARG A 267 -0.12 -0.49 -12.13
CA ARG A 267 0.69 -0.61 -13.35
C ARG A 267 1.23 0.76 -13.74
N PRO A 268 2.54 0.91 -13.97
CA PRO A 268 3.10 2.14 -14.50
C PRO A 268 2.60 2.39 -15.92
N GLN A 269 2.37 3.66 -16.26
CA GLN A 269 2.06 4.07 -17.62
C GLN A 269 3.35 4.23 -18.46
N PRO A 270 3.29 4.26 -19.80
CA PRO A 270 4.49 4.38 -20.63
C PRO A 270 5.31 5.67 -20.39
N ASP A 271 4.67 6.72 -19.87
CA ASP A 271 5.21 8.03 -19.52
C ASP A 271 5.34 8.25 -18.00
N ASP A 272 5.34 7.17 -17.22
CA ASP A 272 5.38 7.23 -15.77
C ASP A 272 6.67 7.85 -15.25
N SER A 273 6.54 8.95 -14.50
CA SER A 273 7.66 9.67 -13.90
C SER A 273 7.96 9.25 -12.45
N HIS A 274 7.27 8.26 -11.90
CA HIS A 274 7.38 7.89 -10.48
C HIS A 274 8.42 6.81 -10.20
N ILE A 275 8.56 5.84 -11.10
CA ILE A 275 9.46 4.69 -10.93
C ILE A 275 10.58 4.67 -11.97
N ASP A 276 11.77 4.24 -11.58
CA ASP A 276 12.90 4.06 -12.50
C ASP A 276 12.87 2.63 -13.06
N VAL A 277 12.46 2.50 -14.33
CA VAL A 277 12.35 1.21 -15.03
C VAL A 277 13.70 0.49 -15.13
N ASN A 278 14.82 1.21 -15.14
CA ASN A 278 16.15 0.59 -15.15
C ASN A 278 16.56 0.04 -13.78
N ARG A 279 15.83 0.42 -12.73
CA ARG A 279 16.01 -0.03 -11.34
C ARG A 279 14.72 -0.70 -10.85
N ALA A 280 14.12 -1.52 -11.71
CA ALA A 280 13.00 -2.38 -11.38
C ALA A 280 13.45 -3.72 -10.80
N VAL A 281 12.69 -4.21 -9.84
CA VAL A 281 12.82 -5.59 -9.35
C VAL A 281 12.27 -6.57 -10.38
N GLN A 282 12.80 -7.79 -10.43
CA GLN A 282 12.23 -8.83 -11.28
C GLN A 282 10.90 -9.32 -10.72
N GLN A 283 10.85 -9.48 -9.40
CA GLN A 283 9.68 -9.93 -8.66
C GLN A 283 9.52 -9.07 -7.41
N HIS A 284 8.36 -8.40 -7.31
CA HIS A 284 8.02 -7.61 -6.12
C HIS A 284 7.86 -8.44 -4.86
N VAL A 285 7.57 -9.74 -4.98
CA VAL A 285 7.30 -10.60 -3.84
C VAL A 285 8.19 -11.82 -3.93
N GLN A 286 8.86 -12.12 -2.83
CA GLN A 286 9.77 -13.24 -2.72
C GLN A 286 9.52 -14.01 -1.42
N SER A 287 9.33 -15.33 -1.51
CA SER A 287 9.27 -16.21 -0.34
C SER A 287 10.67 -16.64 0.08
N LEU A 288 10.90 -16.77 1.39
CA LEU A 288 12.06 -17.48 1.95
C LEU A 288 11.75 -18.94 2.31
N ASP A 289 10.52 -19.40 2.07
CA ASP A 289 10.14 -20.81 2.13
C ASP A 289 9.89 -21.30 0.71
N ASP A 290 10.74 -22.21 0.23
CA ASP A 290 10.68 -22.77 -1.13
C ASP A 290 9.40 -23.57 -1.40
N ARG A 291 8.65 -23.94 -0.35
CA ARG A 291 7.34 -24.60 -0.50
C ARG A 291 6.23 -23.63 -0.86
N ILE A 292 6.47 -22.32 -0.75
CA ILE A 292 5.48 -21.27 -0.94
C ILE A 292 5.80 -20.51 -2.22
N ASP A 293 5.00 -20.78 -3.25
CA ASP A 293 5.07 -20.04 -4.52
C ASP A 293 4.53 -18.61 -4.32
N ALA A 294 5.45 -17.65 -4.28
CA ALA A 294 5.14 -16.25 -4.05
C ALA A 294 4.47 -15.62 -5.28
N ARG A 295 3.24 -15.14 -5.10
CA ARG A 295 2.48 -14.47 -6.17
C ARG A 295 2.34 -12.99 -5.85
N PRO A 296 2.38 -12.10 -6.87
CA PRO A 296 2.06 -10.69 -6.68
C PRO A 296 0.69 -10.51 -6.01
N PRO A 297 0.56 -9.55 -5.07
CA PRO A 297 -0.68 -9.34 -4.34
C PRO A 297 -1.82 -8.97 -5.29
N ARG A 298 -2.98 -9.62 -5.12
CA ARG A 298 -4.19 -9.34 -5.89
C ARG A 298 -5.02 -8.23 -5.22
N ALA A 299 -4.42 -7.06 -5.10
CA ALA A 299 -4.95 -5.98 -4.27
C ALA A 299 -4.87 -4.62 -4.97
N ALA A 300 -5.81 -3.73 -4.66
CA ALA A 300 -5.76 -2.34 -5.11
C ALA A 300 -5.05 -1.43 -4.08
N THR A 301 -4.94 -1.89 -2.84
CA THR A 301 -4.36 -1.13 -1.72
C THR A 301 -3.23 -1.90 -1.03
N MET A 302 -2.35 -1.17 -0.33
CA MET A 302 -1.26 -1.79 0.44
C MET A 302 -1.79 -2.69 1.56
N THR A 303 -2.85 -2.28 2.27
CA THR A 303 -3.49 -3.06 3.33
C THR A 303 -4.00 -4.41 2.81
N GLU A 304 -4.73 -4.41 1.69
CA GLU A 304 -5.19 -5.64 1.05
C GLU A 304 -4.01 -6.49 0.56
N GLY A 305 -2.98 -5.86 0.01
CA GLY A 305 -1.78 -6.55 -0.47
C GLY A 305 -1.06 -7.27 0.67
N LEU A 306 -0.87 -6.61 1.81
CA LEU A 306 -0.32 -7.23 3.01
C LEU A 306 -1.15 -8.43 3.49
N ALA A 307 -2.48 -8.27 3.54
CA ALA A 307 -3.37 -9.34 3.95
C ALA A 307 -3.29 -10.55 3.01
N ASP A 308 -3.19 -10.32 1.69
CA ASP A 308 -2.99 -11.37 0.68
C ASP A 308 -1.65 -12.07 0.85
N LEU A 309 -0.55 -11.34 1.07
CA LEU A 309 0.77 -11.93 1.32
C LEU A 309 0.77 -12.81 2.59
N ALA A 310 0.17 -12.33 3.67
CA ALA A 310 0.00 -13.13 4.89
C ALA A 310 -0.89 -14.36 4.65
N TYR A 311 -1.94 -14.23 3.84
CA TYR A 311 -2.80 -15.36 3.45
C TYR A 311 -2.02 -16.41 2.67
N GLN A 312 -1.20 -16.01 1.68
CA GLN A 312 -0.35 -16.90 0.89
C GLN A 312 0.65 -17.67 1.79
N LEU A 313 1.26 -16.98 2.76
CA LEU A 313 2.13 -17.62 3.76
C LEU A 313 1.39 -18.68 4.58
N LEU A 314 0.20 -18.34 5.08
CA LEU A 314 -0.60 -19.23 5.90
C LEU A 314 -1.16 -20.42 5.11
N GLU A 315 -1.48 -20.22 3.83
CA GLU A 315 -1.87 -21.29 2.91
C GLU A 315 -0.73 -22.29 2.67
N GLY A 316 0.49 -21.80 2.45
CA GLY A 316 1.66 -22.67 2.29
C GLY A 316 2.08 -23.37 3.59
N ARG A 317 1.96 -22.67 4.73
CA ARG A 317 2.27 -23.22 6.06
C ARG A 317 1.24 -24.24 6.55
N TYR A 318 -0.05 -24.01 6.27
CA TYR A 318 -1.16 -24.83 6.73
C TYR A 318 -2.08 -25.27 5.57
N PRO A 319 -1.57 -26.05 4.60
CA PRO A 319 -2.35 -26.42 3.41
C PRO A 319 -3.63 -27.20 3.74
N ARG A 320 -3.63 -27.93 4.87
CA ARG A 320 -4.77 -28.72 5.36
C ARG A 320 -5.68 -27.98 6.33
N HIS A 321 -5.44 -26.69 6.62
CA HIS A 321 -6.29 -25.95 7.55
C HIS A 321 -7.76 -25.97 7.07
N PRO A 322 -8.76 -26.31 7.91
CA PRO A 322 -10.15 -26.28 7.51
C PRO A 322 -10.59 -24.91 6.97
N CYS A 323 -11.37 -24.90 5.90
CA CYS A 323 -11.97 -23.68 5.36
C CYS A 323 -13.28 -23.36 6.08
N PHE A 324 -13.17 -22.87 7.33
CA PHE A 324 -14.35 -22.48 8.09
C PHE A 324 -15.13 -21.36 7.39
N ARG A 325 -16.45 -21.43 7.48
CA ARG A 325 -17.39 -20.42 6.96
C ARG A 325 -18.01 -19.56 8.07
N ALA A 326 -17.62 -19.82 9.31
CA ALA A 326 -17.88 -18.96 10.47
C ALA A 326 -16.77 -19.15 11.50
N LYS A 327 -16.60 -18.15 12.36
CA LYS A 327 -15.64 -18.19 13.45
C LYS A 327 -15.97 -19.34 14.43
N PRO A 328 -15.02 -20.24 14.74
CA PRO A 328 -15.23 -21.32 15.70
C PRO A 328 -15.20 -20.78 17.14
N THR A 329 -16.29 -20.15 17.59
CA THR A 329 -16.39 -19.64 18.95
C THR A 329 -16.66 -20.77 19.94
N PRO A 330 -16.31 -20.63 21.24
CA PRO A 330 -16.59 -21.65 22.26
C PRO A 330 -18.06 -22.08 22.27
N THR A 331 -18.99 -21.16 22.09
CA THR A 331 -20.44 -21.44 22.05
C THR A 331 -20.85 -22.27 20.82
N ARG A 332 -20.28 -22.00 19.64
CA ARG A 332 -20.55 -22.81 18.43
C ARG A 332 -19.93 -24.19 18.58
N LEU A 333 -18.69 -24.27 19.06
CA LEU A 333 -17.97 -25.52 19.28
C LEU A 333 -18.65 -26.42 20.31
N ASN A 334 -19.15 -25.86 21.42
CA ASN A 334 -19.89 -26.64 22.42
C ASN A 334 -21.19 -27.23 21.84
N ARG A 335 -21.94 -26.45 21.06
CA ARG A 335 -23.16 -26.96 20.40
C ARG A 335 -22.85 -28.05 19.38
N ILE A 336 -21.76 -27.91 18.63
CA ILE A 336 -21.28 -28.97 17.72
C ILE A 336 -20.89 -30.21 18.52
N ARG A 337 -20.17 -30.06 19.64
CA ARG A 337 -19.80 -31.17 20.53
C ARG A 337 -21.04 -31.93 21.03
N GLU A 338 -22.03 -31.22 21.58
CA GLU A 338 -23.28 -31.81 22.08
C GLU A 338 -24.09 -32.50 20.97
N PHE A 339 -24.05 -31.97 19.74
CA PHE A 339 -24.65 -32.65 18.58
C PHE A 339 -23.90 -33.93 18.23
N LEU A 340 -22.57 -33.88 18.17
CA LEU A 340 -21.75 -35.04 17.86
C LEU A 340 -21.90 -36.13 18.93
N GLU A 341 -21.93 -35.79 20.22
CA GLU A 341 -22.19 -36.75 21.31
C GLU A 341 -23.49 -37.53 21.05
N ARG A 342 -24.60 -36.84 20.73
CA ARG A 342 -25.86 -37.49 20.36
C ARG A 342 -25.76 -38.34 19.09
N LEU A 343 -25.01 -37.88 18.08
CA LEU A 343 -24.77 -38.63 16.85
C LEU A 343 -23.99 -39.93 17.10
N PHE A 344 -23.03 -39.92 18.03
CA PHE A 344 -22.24 -41.11 18.38
C PHE A 344 -23.01 -42.10 19.26
N GLU A 345 -23.95 -41.63 20.07
CA GLU A 345 -24.85 -42.48 20.88
C GLU A 345 -25.96 -43.15 20.04
N GLU A 346 -26.33 -42.54 18.91
CA GLU A 346 -27.39 -43.05 18.04
C GLU A 346 -26.95 -44.30 17.25
N LYS A 347 -27.71 -45.39 17.37
CA LYS A 347 -27.34 -46.69 16.79
C LYS A 347 -27.44 -46.72 15.27
N SER A 348 -28.34 -45.92 14.70
CA SER A 348 -28.48 -45.79 13.25
C SER A 348 -27.30 -45.08 12.59
N GLY A 349 -26.48 -44.37 13.38
CA GLY A 349 -25.44 -43.48 12.87
C GLY A 349 -25.98 -42.21 12.21
N MET A 350 -27.28 -41.91 12.35
CA MET A 350 -27.93 -40.75 11.74
C MET A 350 -28.84 -40.01 12.73
N VAL A 351 -28.69 -38.69 12.80
CA VAL A 351 -29.50 -37.82 13.67
C VAL A 351 -30.06 -36.64 12.88
N HIS A 352 -31.32 -36.28 13.16
CA HIS A 352 -31.94 -35.09 12.61
C HIS A 352 -31.43 -33.83 13.32
N ALA A 353 -30.98 -32.85 12.56
CA ALA A 353 -30.49 -31.57 13.08
C ALA A 353 -31.56 -30.47 12.95
N SER A 354 -31.64 -29.61 13.96
CA SER A 354 -32.40 -28.36 13.87
C SER A 354 -31.71 -27.38 12.90
N LYS A 355 -32.45 -26.35 12.47
CA LYS A 355 -31.90 -25.32 11.58
C LYS A 355 -30.64 -24.64 12.12
N GLN A 356 -30.56 -24.42 13.42
CA GLN A 356 -29.42 -23.77 14.06
C GLN A 356 -28.21 -24.69 14.15
N GLU A 357 -28.42 -25.97 14.43
CA GLU A 357 -27.35 -26.98 14.43
C GLU A 357 -26.80 -27.19 13.02
N LEU A 358 -27.68 -27.26 12.01
CA LEU A 358 -27.26 -27.35 10.62
C LEU A 358 -26.37 -26.17 10.21
N ASP A 359 -26.68 -24.93 10.62
CA ASP A 359 -25.82 -23.77 10.34
C ASP A 359 -24.41 -23.94 10.93
N ASP A 360 -24.32 -24.37 12.19
CA ASP A 360 -23.03 -24.54 12.86
C ASP A 360 -22.24 -25.73 12.30
N LEU A 361 -22.90 -26.85 12.02
CA LEU A 361 -22.29 -28.03 11.41
C LEU A 361 -21.77 -27.72 10.00
N GLN A 362 -22.58 -27.11 9.14
CA GLN A 362 -22.17 -26.75 7.77
C GLN A 362 -21.01 -25.76 7.73
N ARG A 363 -20.93 -24.85 8.70
CA ARG A 363 -19.92 -23.78 8.70
C ARG A 363 -18.60 -24.18 9.37
N ILE A 364 -18.63 -25.16 10.28
CA ILE A 364 -17.48 -25.54 11.09
C ILE A 364 -17.18 -27.06 11.03
N ALA A 365 -18.16 -27.92 11.29
CA ALA A 365 -17.94 -29.37 11.38
C ALA A 365 -17.71 -30.04 10.01
N ASP A 366 -18.40 -29.59 8.96
CA ASP A 366 -18.23 -30.07 7.58
C ASP A 366 -16.83 -29.76 7.03
N PRO A 367 -16.27 -28.53 7.17
CA PRO A 367 -14.86 -28.27 6.87
C PRO A 367 -13.86 -29.14 7.64
N LEU A 368 -14.21 -29.60 8.85
CA LEU A 368 -13.40 -30.53 9.65
C LEU A 368 -13.60 -32.00 9.26
N LYS A 369 -14.54 -32.29 8.36
CA LYS A 369 -14.92 -33.64 7.92
C LYS A 369 -15.36 -34.55 9.07
N LEU A 370 -15.99 -33.99 10.10
CA LEU A 370 -16.43 -34.77 11.28
C LEU A 370 -17.69 -35.60 11.04
N CYS A 371 -18.55 -35.13 10.15
CA CYS A 371 -19.84 -35.73 9.83
C CYS A 371 -20.24 -35.39 8.39
N ARG A 372 -21.15 -36.16 7.81
CA ARG A 372 -21.75 -35.84 6.51
C ARG A 372 -23.17 -35.30 6.72
N ILE A 373 -23.51 -34.21 6.03
CA ILE A 373 -24.82 -33.57 6.13
C ILE A 373 -25.61 -33.88 4.86
N ILE A 374 -26.82 -34.44 5.00
CA ILE A 374 -27.75 -34.78 3.92
C ILE A 374 -29.11 -34.15 4.27
N ASP A 375 -29.42 -33.01 3.66
CA ASP A 375 -30.57 -32.15 4.00
C ASP A 375 -30.61 -31.77 5.49
N GLN A 376 -31.49 -32.41 6.27
CA GLN A 376 -31.62 -32.21 7.72
C GLN A 376 -31.11 -33.42 8.53
N GLN A 377 -30.65 -34.46 7.86
CA GLN A 377 -30.03 -35.64 8.46
C GLN A 377 -28.52 -35.46 8.49
N VAL A 378 -27.90 -35.84 9.61
CA VAL A 378 -26.45 -35.83 9.76
C VAL A 378 -26.00 -37.25 10.03
N GLU A 379 -25.12 -37.74 9.17
CA GLU A 379 -24.55 -39.07 9.18
C GLU A 379 -23.16 -39.04 9.85
N ARG A 380 -22.93 -40.02 10.72
CA ARG A 380 -21.66 -40.25 11.40
C ARG A 380 -20.61 -40.77 10.41
N LEU A 381 -19.41 -40.21 10.46
CA LEU A 381 -18.28 -40.67 9.66
C LEU A 381 -17.31 -41.47 10.52
N ASP A 382 -17.39 -42.79 10.43
CA ASP A 382 -16.68 -43.70 11.36
C ASP A 382 -15.17 -43.84 11.10
N ASN A 383 -14.73 -43.55 9.87
CA ASN A 383 -13.36 -43.89 9.43
C ASN A 383 -12.46 -42.67 9.16
N VAL A 384 -12.94 -41.44 9.34
CA VAL A 384 -12.18 -40.24 8.92
C VAL A 384 -10.84 -40.14 9.63
N TYR A 385 -10.79 -40.42 10.93
CA TYR A 385 -9.54 -40.38 11.69
C TYR A 385 -8.63 -41.56 11.38
N THR A 386 -9.19 -42.76 11.15
CA THR A 386 -8.44 -43.96 10.76
C THR A 386 -7.82 -43.82 9.38
N ASP A 387 -8.53 -43.19 8.44
CA ASP A 387 -8.04 -42.92 7.09
C ASP A 387 -6.95 -41.83 7.11
N ILE A 388 -7.12 -40.78 7.92
CA ILE A 388 -6.11 -39.74 8.12
C ILE A 388 -4.85 -40.31 8.79
N GLU A 389 -4.99 -41.15 9.81
CA GLU A 389 -3.85 -41.81 10.47
C GLU A 389 -3.15 -42.80 9.53
N SER A 390 -3.91 -43.61 8.78
CA SER A 390 -3.33 -44.51 7.79
C SER A 390 -2.60 -43.75 6.68
N GLU A 391 -3.12 -42.60 6.23
CA GLU A 391 -2.41 -41.72 5.31
C GLU A 391 -1.15 -41.08 5.93
N ARG A 392 -1.19 -40.68 7.21
CA ARG A 392 -0.04 -40.15 7.94
C ARG A 392 1.08 -41.19 8.01
N GLU A 393 0.74 -42.42 8.42
CA GLU A 393 1.67 -43.55 8.51
C GLU A 393 2.28 -43.88 7.14
N LYS A 394 1.45 -43.92 6.08
CA LYS A 394 1.93 -44.15 4.71
C LYS A 394 2.88 -43.07 4.20
N LYS A 395 2.74 -41.83 4.67
CA LYS A 395 3.58 -40.68 4.28
C LYS A 395 4.79 -40.48 5.20
N GLY A 396 4.94 -41.28 6.26
CA GLY A 396 6.06 -41.20 7.19
C GLY A 396 6.19 -39.84 7.89
N VAL A 397 5.06 -39.19 8.19
CA VAL A 397 5.04 -37.88 8.87
C VAL A 397 4.76 -38.10 10.35
N ASP A 398 5.73 -37.77 11.21
CA ASP A 398 5.64 -38.04 12.65
C ASP A 398 4.63 -37.16 13.41
N ASP A 399 4.23 -36.00 12.86
CA ASP A 399 3.31 -35.05 13.51
C ASP A 399 2.18 -34.57 12.56
N PRO A 400 0.92 -34.37 13.03
CA PRO A 400 -0.26 -34.04 12.20
C PRO A 400 -0.19 -32.76 11.35
#